data_AF-A0A5B7C5D9-F1
#
_entry.id   AF-A0A5B7C5D9-F1
#
_cell.length_a   1.000
_cell.length_b   1.000
_cell.length_c   1.000
_cell.angle_alpha   90.00
_cell.angle_beta   90.00
_cell.angle_gamma   90.00
#
_symmetry.space_group_name_H-M   'P 1'
#
loop_
_entity.id
_entity.type
_entity.pdbx_description
1 polymer ?
#
loop_
_entity_poly.entity_id
_entity_poly.type
_entity_poly.pdbx_seq_one_letter_code
_entity_poly.pdbx_strand_id
1 'polypeptide(L)'
;ALRRWRSAVWLVKNPRRRFRMVADLAKRSEAERKRRKIQEKIRIALYVQKAALHFIEAGKGPKGVEHKLKLSEEVRQAGFGIEPDELASIVRSHDIKGSQLHGGVEGFARKISVSLNDGVVSSDISLRQKIYGFNRFVEKPSKPFWMFVWEALHDLTLIILIVCAVISVGVGLATEGWPEGMYDG
;
A
#
# COMPACT_ATOMS: atom_id res chain seq x y z
N ALA A 1 -47.34 -6.90 -3.37
CA ALA A 1 -48.27 -7.78 -2.61
C ALA A 1 -48.63 -7.21 -1.23
N LEU A 2 -47.70 -7.07 -0.27
CA LEU A 2 -47.99 -6.67 1.13
C LEU A 2 -48.75 -5.34 1.30
N ARG A 3 -48.43 -4.33 0.46
CA ARG A 3 -49.09 -3.01 0.47
C ARG A 3 -50.58 -3.10 0.10
N ARG A 4 -50.92 -3.91 -0.91
CA ARG A 4 -52.30 -4.19 -1.38
C ARG A 4 -53.10 -5.00 -0.36
N TRP A 5 -52.45 -5.93 0.35
CA TRP A 5 -53.07 -6.67 1.44
C TRP A 5 -53.41 -5.77 2.63
N ARG A 6 -52.52 -4.84 3.02
CA ARG A 6 -52.79 -3.87 4.09
C ARG A 6 -53.93 -2.92 3.76
N SER A 7 -54.05 -2.48 2.49
CA SER A 7 -55.19 -1.65 2.06
C SER A 7 -56.51 -2.42 1.98
N ALA A 8 -56.48 -3.74 1.76
CA ALA A 8 -57.69 -4.56 1.75
C ALA A 8 -58.23 -4.84 3.16
N VAL A 9 -57.37 -4.84 4.18
CA VAL A 9 -57.74 -5.17 5.57
C VAL A 9 -57.76 -3.94 6.48
N TRP A 10 -58.13 -2.79 5.91
CA TRP A 10 -58.08 -1.48 6.59
C TRP A 10 -59.18 -1.31 7.66
N LEU A 11 -60.28 -2.05 7.56
CA LEU A 11 -61.47 -1.96 8.43
C LEU A 11 -61.35 -2.71 9.78
N VAL A 12 -60.13 -2.97 10.26
CA VAL A 12 -59.91 -3.74 11.50
C VAL A 12 -59.85 -2.82 12.72
N LYS A 13 -60.59 -3.20 13.78
CA LYS A 13 -60.82 -2.43 15.02
C LYS A 13 -59.56 -2.02 15.80
N ASN A 14 -58.38 -2.61 15.52
CA ASN A 14 -57.11 -2.21 16.13
C ASN A 14 -55.87 -2.48 15.23
N PRO A 15 -55.55 -1.57 14.29
CA PRO A 15 -54.48 -1.77 13.29
C PRO A 15 -53.07 -1.82 13.88
N ARG A 16 -52.83 -1.06 14.97
CA ARG A 16 -51.49 -0.90 15.57
C ARG A 16 -50.95 -2.19 16.19
N ARG A 17 -51.82 -3.03 16.77
CA ARG A 17 -51.38 -4.32 17.36
C ARG A 17 -51.06 -5.38 16.31
N ARG A 18 -51.85 -5.46 15.23
CA ARG A 18 -51.71 -6.53 14.23
C ARG A 18 -50.47 -6.39 13.35
N PHE A 19 -50.02 -5.17 13.09
CA PHE A 19 -48.84 -4.92 12.25
C PHE A 19 -47.55 -4.64 13.04
N ARG A 20 -47.55 -4.83 14.37
CA ARG A 20 -46.40 -4.56 15.24
C ARG A 20 -45.15 -5.36 14.85
N MET A 21 -45.32 -6.60 14.40
CA MET A 21 -44.23 -7.50 13.99
C MET A 21 -44.06 -7.57 12.46
N VAL A 22 -44.73 -6.69 11.70
CA VAL A 22 -44.67 -6.68 10.24
C VAL A 22 -43.74 -5.57 9.78
N ALA A 23 -42.89 -5.88 8.80
CA ALA A 23 -41.93 -4.92 8.28
C ALA A 23 -42.56 -3.57 7.90
N ASP A 24 -41.95 -2.49 8.37
CA ASP A 24 -42.34 -1.13 8.01
C ASP A 24 -42.01 -0.86 6.53
N LEU A 25 -43.06 -0.76 5.72
CA LEU A 25 -42.95 -0.56 4.28
C LEU A 25 -42.48 0.84 3.93
N ALA A 26 -42.81 1.85 4.74
CA ALA A 26 -42.36 3.22 4.53
C ALA A 26 -40.86 3.30 4.79
N LYS A 27 -40.40 2.79 5.94
CA LYS A 27 -38.98 2.74 6.29
C LYS A 27 -38.13 1.94 5.29
N ARG A 28 -38.65 0.81 4.76
CA ARG A 28 -37.99 0.07 3.67
C ARG A 28 -37.91 0.89 2.39
N SER A 29 -38.98 1.57 1.99
CA SER A 29 -38.98 2.40 0.79
C SER A 29 -38.00 3.58 0.89
N GLU A 30 -37.87 4.18 2.09
CA GLU A 30 -36.89 5.23 2.36
C GLU A 30 -35.46 4.68 2.31
N ALA A 31 -35.21 3.50 2.89
CA ALA A 31 -33.92 2.84 2.84
C ALA A 31 -33.52 2.48 1.39
N GLU A 32 -34.46 1.99 0.57
CA GLU A 32 -34.23 1.73 -0.86
C GLU A 32 -33.90 3.02 -1.63
N ARG A 33 -34.61 4.11 -1.38
CA ARG A 33 -34.30 5.43 -1.98
C ARG A 33 -32.91 5.91 -1.60
N LYS A 34 -32.51 5.77 -0.32
CA LYS A 34 -31.16 6.11 0.14
C LYS A 34 -30.10 5.24 -0.53
N ARG A 35 -30.33 3.93 -0.65
CA ARG A 35 -29.42 2.99 -1.34
C ARG A 35 -29.21 3.36 -2.80
N ARG A 36 -30.29 3.68 -3.54
CA ARG A 36 -30.18 4.11 -4.96
C ARG A 36 -29.35 5.36 -5.11
N LYS A 37 -29.60 6.39 -4.28
CA LYS A 37 -28.80 7.63 -4.27
C LYS A 37 -27.32 7.37 -3.97
N ILE A 38 -27.02 6.47 -3.03
CA ILE A 38 -25.63 6.09 -2.70
C ILE A 38 -24.99 5.35 -3.89
N GLN A 39 -25.69 4.40 -4.50
CA GLN A 39 -25.20 3.67 -5.68
C GLN A 39 -24.93 4.60 -6.86
N GLU A 40 -25.80 5.58 -7.12
CA GLU A 40 -25.60 6.59 -8.15
C GLU A 40 -24.35 7.43 -7.88
N LYS A 41 -24.16 7.90 -6.64
CA LYS A 41 -22.96 8.65 -6.25
C LYS A 41 -21.67 7.83 -6.43
N ILE A 42 -21.68 6.56 -6.00
CA ILE A 42 -20.53 5.66 -6.17
C ILE A 42 -20.24 5.45 -7.66
N ARG A 43 -21.28 5.19 -8.45
CA ARG A 43 -21.14 5.00 -9.91
C ARG A 43 -20.53 6.24 -10.56
N ILE A 44 -21.03 7.44 -10.24
CA ILE A 44 -20.51 8.70 -10.77
C ILE A 44 -19.06 8.89 -10.34
N ALA A 45 -18.73 8.66 -9.06
CA ALA A 45 -17.36 8.77 -8.57
C ALA A 45 -16.41 7.83 -9.31
N LEU A 46 -16.82 6.57 -9.56
CA LEU A 46 -16.04 5.61 -10.34
C LEU A 46 -15.84 6.06 -11.80
N TYR A 47 -16.88 6.58 -12.46
CA TYR A 47 -16.74 7.10 -13.82
C TYR A 47 -15.83 8.33 -13.88
N VAL A 48 -15.96 9.26 -12.94
CA VAL A 48 -15.09 10.45 -12.85
C VAL A 48 -13.65 10.04 -12.59
N GLN A 49 -13.41 9.11 -11.67
CA GLN A 49 -12.07 8.60 -11.39
C GLN A 49 -11.47 7.90 -12.62
N LYS A 50 -12.26 7.08 -13.32
CA LYS A 50 -11.83 6.41 -14.56
C LYS A 50 -11.50 7.42 -15.65
N ALA A 51 -12.34 8.45 -15.84
CA ALA A 51 -12.10 9.51 -16.80
C ALA A 51 -10.85 10.32 -16.44
N ALA A 52 -10.69 10.71 -15.18
CA ALA A 52 -9.51 11.43 -14.70
C ALA A 52 -8.22 10.65 -14.93
N LEU A 53 -8.20 9.35 -14.63
CA LEU A 53 -7.06 8.48 -14.94
C LEU A 53 -6.76 8.45 -16.44
N HIS A 54 -7.78 8.31 -17.27
CA HIS A 54 -7.62 8.32 -18.73
C HIS A 54 -7.09 9.68 -19.26
N PHE A 55 -7.51 10.80 -18.67
CA PHE A 55 -6.98 12.12 -18.99
C PHE A 55 -5.52 12.31 -18.53
N ILE A 56 -5.17 11.84 -17.33
CA ILE A 56 -3.78 11.85 -16.84
C ILE A 56 -2.89 11.00 -17.74
N GLU A 57 -3.39 9.84 -18.20
CA GLU A 57 -2.66 8.97 -19.10
C GLU A 57 -2.49 9.59 -20.50
N ALA A 58 -3.52 10.24 -21.04
CA ALA A 58 -3.44 10.96 -22.31
C ALA A 58 -2.54 12.21 -22.24
N GLY A 59 -2.53 12.92 -21.11
CA GLY A 59 -1.68 14.09 -20.87
C GLY A 59 -0.19 13.77 -20.71
N LYS A 60 0.17 12.50 -20.43
CA LYS A 60 1.56 12.03 -20.41
C LYS A 60 2.19 11.86 -21.80
N GLY A 61 1.48 12.25 -22.86
CA GLY A 61 1.97 12.17 -24.24
C GLY A 61 2.22 10.74 -24.72
N PRO A 62 2.59 10.54 -26.00
CA PRO A 62 3.07 9.25 -26.47
C PRO A 62 4.37 8.91 -25.75
N LYS A 63 4.28 8.01 -24.75
CA LYS A 63 5.42 7.48 -23.99
C LYS A 63 6.60 7.00 -24.85
N GLY A 64 6.37 6.72 -26.14
CA GLY A 64 7.40 6.31 -27.09
C GLY A 64 8.43 7.39 -27.46
N VAL A 65 8.14 8.69 -27.27
CA VAL A 65 9.06 9.77 -27.68
C VAL A 65 9.89 10.32 -26.51
N GLU A 66 9.31 10.44 -25.30
CA GLU A 66 10.06 10.91 -24.12
C GLU A 66 11.03 9.85 -23.55
N HIS A 67 10.73 8.54 -23.71
CA HIS A 67 11.60 7.48 -23.16
C HIS A 67 12.97 7.39 -23.84
N LYS A 68 13.07 7.77 -25.12
CA LYS A 68 14.36 7.81 -25.84
C LYS A 68 15.30 8.89 -25.29
N LEU A 69 14.77 9.89 -24.57
CA LEU A 69 15.51 11.06 -24.07
C LEU A 69 15.95 10.93 -22.60
N LYS A 70 15.58 9.85 -21.89
CA LYS A 70 16.00 9.59 -20.49
C LYS A 70 17.11 8.55 -20.34
N LEU A 71 17.76 8.16 -21.43
CA LEU A 71 18.96 7.34 -21.31
C LEU A 71 20.08 8.16 -20.67
N SER A 72 20.41 7.83 -19.41
CA SER A 72 21.60 8.37 -18.76
C SER A 72 22.84 8.08 -19.61
N GLU A 73 23.76 9.04 -19.67
CA GLU A 73 24.99 8.91 -20.47
C GLU A 73 25.80 7.67 -20.09
N GLU A 74 25.76 7.24 -18.83
CA GLU A 74 26.41 6.02 -18.37
C GLU A 74 25.85 4.75 -19.03
N VAL A 75 24.53 4.69 -19.20
CA VAL A 75 23.81 3.56 -19.82
C VAL A 75 24.13 3.50 -21.31
N ARG A 76 24.16 4.68 -21.96
CA ARG A 76 24.55 4.82 -23.37
C ARG A 76 25.99 4.42 -23.62
N GLN A 77 26.92 4.89 -22.77
CA GLN A 77 28.34 4.54 -22.86
C GLN A 77 28.59 3.05 -22.64
N ALA A 78 27.80 2.41 -21.76
CA ALA A 78 27.84 0.98 -21.54
C ALA A 78 27.21 0.14 -22.68
N GLY A 79 26.64 0.79 -23.70
CA GLY A 79 26.06 0.11 -24.87
C GLY A 79 24.67 -0.46 -24.61
N PHE A 80 23.95 0.03 -23.59
CA PHE A 80 22.57 -0.37 -23.31
C PHE A 80 21.57 0.66 -23.87
N GLY A 81 20.44 0.16 -24.38
CA GLY A 81 19.37 0.94 -25.00
C GLY A 81 18.11 1.07 -24.15
N ILE A 82 18.18 0.70 -22.86
CA ILE A 82 17.06 0.85 -21.92
C ILE A 82 17.56 1.17 -20.51
N GLU A 83 16.90 2.12 -19.85
CA GLU A 83 17.21 2.51 -18.48
C GLU A 83 16.75 1.42 -17.48
N PRO A 84 17.49 1.19 -16.38
CA PRO A 84 17.10 0.23 -15.33
C PRO A 84 15.71 0.51 -14.74
N ASP A 85 15.41 1.78 -14.45
CA ASP A 85 14.14 2.19 -13.86
C ASP A 85 12.95 1.97 -14.81
N GLU A 86 13.16 2.25 -16.10
CA GLU A 86 12.20 1.95 -17.15
C GLU A 86 11.92 0.45 -17.21
N LEU A 87 12.97 -0.38 -17.29
CA LEU A 87 12.82 -1.84 -17.34
C LEU A 87 12.09 -2.36 -16.09
N ALA A 88 12.46 -1.87 -14.90
CA ALA A 88 11.81 -2.21 -13.65
C ALA A 88 10.34 -1.76 -13.59
N SER A 89 9.99 -0.64 -14.22
CA SER A 89 8.61 -0.15 -14.28
C SER A 89 7.73 -1.05 -15.14
N ILE A 90 8.25 -1.54 -16.28
CA ILE A 90 7.55 -2.44 -17.20
C ILE A 90 7.31 -3.80 -16.55
N VAL A 91 8.32 -4.35 -15.87
CA VAL A 91 8.21 -5.62 -15.15
C VAL A 91 7.22 -5.51 -14.00
N ARG A 92 7.27 -4.43 -13.20
CA ARG A 92 6.33 -4.22 -12.08
C ARG A 92 4.88 -4.08 -12.54
N SER A 93 4.64 -3.32 -13.62
CA SER A 93 3.28 -3.04 -14.10
C SER A 93 2.67 -4.17 -14.93
N HIS A 94 3.46 -5.20 -15.30
CA HIS A 94 3.04 -6.25 -16.23
C HIS A 94 2.44 -5.66 -17.52
N ASP A 95 3.04 -4.56 -18.02
CA ASP A 95 2.54 -3.86 -19.19
C ASP A 95 2.91 -4.58 -20.49
N ILE A 96 2.03 -5.49 -20.90
CA ILE A 96 2.18 -6.27 -22.14
C ILE A 96 2.24 -5.34 -23.37
N LYS A 97 1.50 -4.22 -23.34
CA LYS A 97 1.49 -3.26 -24.46
C LYS A 97 2.81 -2.47 -24.50
N GLY A 98 3.32 -2.08 -23.35
CA GLY A 98 4.67 -1.51 -23.18
C GLY A 98 5.77 -2.44 -23.69
N SER A 99 5.66 -3.74 -23.43
CA SER A 99 6.60 -4.75 -23.95
C SER A 99 6.59 -4.82 -25.49
N GLN A 100 5.41 -4.76 -26.11
CA GLN A 100 5.30 -4.76 -27.57
C GLN A 100 5.88 -3.48 -28.21
N LEU A 101 5.71 -2.32 -27.58
CA LEU A 101 6.33 -1.06 -28.03
C LEU A 101 7.85 -1.15 -28.10
N HIS A 102 8.47 -1.99 -27.26
CA HIS A 102 9.90 -2.19 -27.22
C HIS A 102 10.40 -3.23 -28.23
N GLY A 103 9.53 -3.77 -29.08
CA GLY A 103 9.85 -4.83 -30.03
C GLY A 103 9.80 -6.22 -29.42
N GLY A 104 9.07 -6.39 -28.31
CA GLY A 104 8.93 -7.67 -27.62
C GLY A 104 10.27 -8.21 -27.10
N VAL A 105 10.35 -9.54 -26.99
CA VAL A 105 11.51 -10.24 -26.39
C VAL A 105 12.81 -9.95 -27.14
N GLU A 106 12.79 -9.97 -28.48
CA GLU A 106 13.96 -9.67 -29.30
C GLU A 106 14.41 -8.21 -29.19
N GLY A 107 13.45 -7.30 -29.10
CA GLY A 107 13.71 -5.88 -28.87
C GLY A 107 14.39 -5.64 -27.53
N PHE A 108 13.93 -6.30 -26.46
CA PHE A 108 14.62 -6.27 -25.17
C PHE A 108 16.02 -6.85 -25.27
N ALA A 109 16.18 -8.06 -25.82
CA ALA A 109 17.49 -8.70 -25.96
C ALA A 109 18.52 -7.77 -26.63
N ARG A 110 18.13 -7.05 -27.69
CA ARG A 110 18.97 -6.02 -28.31
C ARG A 110 19.24 -4.82 -27.40
N LYS A 111 18.23 -4.30 -26.69
CA LYS A 111 18.39 -3.14 -25.78
C LYS A 111 19.24 -3.44 -24.54
N ILE A 112 19.21 -4.67 -24.02
CA ILE A 112 20.07 -5.12 -22.90
C ILE A 112 21.35 -5.82 -23.38
N SER A 113 21.61 -5.81 -24.69
CA SER A 113 22.80 -6.40 -25.32
C SER A 113 23.03 -7.86 -24.94
N VAL A 114 21.99 -8.69 -25.01
CA VAL A 114 22.01 -10.12 -24.66
C VAL A 114 21.73 -10.98 -25.90
N SER A 115 22.49 -12.06 -26.08
CA SER A 115 22.19 -13.09 -27.09
C SER A 115 21.07 -14.00 -26.57
N LEU A 116 20.06 -14.27 -27.41
CA LEU A 116 19.00 -15.20 -27.04
C LEU A 116 19.47 -16.66 -27.01
N ASN A 117 20.56 -16.97 -27.73
CA ASN A 117 21.12 -18.33 -27.80
C ASN A 117 22.20 -18.56 -26.76
N ASP A 118 23.11 -17.59 -26.62
CA ASP A 118 24.34 -17.74 -25.81
C ASP A 118 24.26 -17.00 -24.47
N GLY A 119 23.24 -16.16 -24.28
CA GLY A 119 23.04 -15.40 -23.06
C GLY A 119 24.00 -14.22 -22.90
N VAL A 120 24.46 -14.03 -21.65
CA VAL A 120 25.32 -12.91 -21.23
C VAL A 120 26.78 -13.36 -21.17
N VAL A 121 27.68 -12.56 -21.73
CA VAL A 121 29.13 -12.79 -21.65
C VAL A 121 29.65 -12.50 -20.24
N SER A 122 30.50 -13.37 -19.70
CA SER A 122 30.98 -13.26 -18.31
C SER A 122 31.83 -12.01 -18.05
N SER A 123 32.52 -11.46 -19.06
CA SER A 123 33.27 -10.20 -18.96
C SER A 123 32.39 -9.00 -18.63
N ASP A 124 31.13 -9.03 -19.06
CA ASP A 124 30.23 -7.87 -19.00
C ASP A 124 29.45 -7.83 -17.69
N ILE A 125 29.61 -8.85 -16.83
CA ILE A 125 28.86 -8.97 -15.57
C ILE A 125 29.11 -7.76 -14.67
N SER A 126 30.36 -7.32 -14.53
CA SER A 126 30.70 -6.16 -13.69
C SER A 126 30.10 -4.87 -14.22
N LEU A 127 30.09 -4.68 -15.54
CA LEU A 127 29.46 -3.52 -16.19
C LEU A 127 27.94 -3.53 -15.99
N ARG A 128 27.30 -4.69 -16.17
CA ARG A 128 25.86 -4.86 -15.96
C ARG A 128 25.47 -4.62 -14.50
N GLN A 129 26.25 -5.11 -13.55
CA GLN A 129 26.02 -4.86 -12.13
C GLN A 129 26.17 -3.39 -11.76
N LYS A 130 27.08 -2.66 -12.42
CA LYS A 130 27.22 -1.21 -12.23
C LYS A 130 25.98 -0.45 -12.70
N ILE A 131 25.41 -0.84 -13.85
CA ILE A 131 24.26 -0.14 -14.46
C ILE A 131 22.91 -0.59 -13.87
N TYR A 132 22.64 -1.90 -13.83
CA TYR A 132 21.36 -2.46 -13.42
C TYR A 132 21.30 -2.86 -11.94
N GLY A 133 22.42 -2.77 -11.22
CA GLY A 133 22.53 -3.20 -9.83
C GLY A 133 22.70 -4.71 -9.69
N PHE A 134 22.77 -5.15 -8.43
CA PHE A 134 22.88 -6.56 -8.07
C PHE A 134 21.50 -7.20 -7.94
N ASN A 135 21.35 -8.44 -8.43
CA ASN A 135 20.19 -9.26 -8.14
C ASN A 135 20.27 -9.86 -6.73
N ARG A 136 20.17 -8.98 -5.71
CA ARG A 136 20.12 -9.35 -4.30
C ARG A 136 18.94 -8.64 -3.67
N PHE A 137 18.19 -9.37 -2.85
CA PHE A 137 17.20 -8.73 -2.01
C PHE A 137 17.91 -7.74 -1.08
N VAL A 138 17.36 -6.53 -0.98
CA VAL A 138 17.84 -5.56 0.00
C VAL A 138 17.49 -6.12 1.37
N GLU A 139 18.48 -6.71 2.04
CA GLU A 139 18.32 -7.13 3.43
C GLU A 139 18.06 -5.90 4.27
N LYS A 140 17.03 -5.96 5.11
CA LYS A 140 16.80 -4.91 6.09
C LYS A 140 18.03 -4.87 7.00
N PRO A 141 18.68 -3.71 7.19
CA PRO A 141 19.83 -3.62 8.08
C PRO A 141 19.43 -4.16 9.46
N SER A 142 20.29 -4.98 10.05
CA SER A 142 20.07 -5.50 11.39
C SER A 142 19.91 -4.33 12.36
N LYS A 143 18.81 -4.32 13.10
CA LYS A 143 18.61 -3.36 14.19
C LYS A 143 19.73 -3.55 15.22
N PRO A 144 20.40 -2.48 15.70
CA PRO A 144 21.41 -2.63 16.75
C PRO A 144 20.75 -3.03 18.07
N PHE A 145 21.47 -3.76 18.92
CA PHE A 145 20.99 -4.22 20.24
C PHE A 145 20.36 -3.09 21.07
N TRP A 146 21.01 -1.92 21.10
CA TRP A 146 20.52 -0.75 21.81
C TRP A 146 19.15 -0.25 21.35
N MET A 147 18.81 -0.42 20.07
CA MET A 147 17.48 -0.04 19.60
C MET A 147 16.41 -0.97 20.15
N PHE A 148 16.72 -2.25 20.34
CA PHE A 148 15.81 -3.19 20.99
C PHE A 148 15.64 -2.88 22.48
N VAL A 149 16.72 -2.53 23.19
CA VAL A 149 16.63 -2.08 24.59
C VAL A 149 15.79 -0.82 24.70
N TRP A 150 16.00 0.16 23.82
CA TRP A 150 15.22 1.39 23.77
C TRP A 150 13.74 1.11 23.46
N GLU A 151 13.45 0.22 22.52
CA GLU A 151 12.10 -0.22 22.16
C GLU A 151 11.41 -0.94 23.33
N ALA A 152 12.15 -1.77 24.09
CA ALA A 152 11.65 -2.45 25.28
C ALA A 152 11.38 -1.51 26.46
N LEU A 153 12.21 -0.47 26.66
CA LEU A 153 12.03 0.52 27.73
C LEU A 153 10.78 1.40 27.57
N HIS A 154 10.13 1.41 26.40
CA HIS A 154 8.89 2.15 26.15
C HIS A 154 7.62 1.39 26.60
N ASP A 155 7.74 0.21 27.21
CA ASP A 155 6.61 -0.47 27.83
C ASP A 155 6.12 0.31 29.05
N LEU A 156 4.84 0.68 29.06
CA LEU A 156 4.20 1.42 30.14
C LEU A 156 4.38 0.74 31.50
N THR A 157 4.38 -0.60 31.52
CA THR A 157 4.58 -1.37 32.76
C THR A 157 6.00 -1.18 33.30
N LEU A 158 7.02 -1.27 32.44
CA LEU A 158 8.42 -1.05 32.81
C LEU A 158 8.69 0.39 33.22
N ILE A 159 8.08 1.37 32.54
CA ILE A 159 8.22 2.79 32.92
C ILE A 159 7.70 3.02 34.34
N ILE A 160 6.54 2.47 34.69
CA ILE A 160 5.98 2.58 36.05
C ILE A 160 6.93 1.92 37.06
N LEU A 161 7.45 0.73 36.77
CA LEU A 161 8.38 0.04 37.66
C LEU A 161 9.68 0.83 37.86
N ILE A 162 10.26 1.43 36.82
CA ILE A 162 11.45 2.29 36.92
C ILE A 162 11.16 3.52 37.79
N VAL A 163 9.99 4.14 37.63
CA VAL A 163 9.60 5.29 38.47
C VAL A 163 9.44 4.85 39.93
N CYS A 164 8.78 3.73 40.18
CA CYS A 164 8.62 3.16 41.53
C CYS A 164 9.98 2.81 42.16
N ALA A 165 10.88 2.22 41.40
CA ALA A 165 12.25 1.91 41.81
C ALA A 165 12.99 3.18 42.26
N VAL A 166 13.01 4.21 41.40
CA VAL A 166 13.66 5.50 41.70
C VAL A 166 13.07 6.16 42.95
N ILE A 167 11.75 6.13 43.11
CA ILE A 167 11.08 6.65 44.31
C ILE A 167 11.45 5.83 45.54
N SER A 168 11.49 4.50 45.44
CA SER A 168 11.80 3.60 46.56
C SER A 168 13.25 3.78 47.02
N VAL A 169 14.21 3.87 46.10
CA VAL A 169 15.61 4.22 46.42
C VAL A 169 15.69 5.60 47.07
N GLY A 170 14.96 6.60 46.54
CA GLY A 170 14.97 7.95 47.09
C GLY A 170 14.42 8.02 48.53
N VAL A 171 13.35 7.29 48.81
CA VAL A 171 12.76 7.19 50.15
C VAL A 171 13.68 6.40 51.08
N GLY A 172 14.17 5.23 50.66
CA GLY A 172 15.06 4.40 51.46
C GLY A 172 16.35 5.13 51.84
N LEU A 173 16.98 5.83 50.90
CA LEU A 173 18.15 6.67 51.19
C LEU A 173 17.85 7.78 52.20
N ALA A 174 16.64 8.34 52.19
CA ALA A 174 16.24 9.38 53.13
C ALA A 174 15.90 8.84 54.53
N THR A 175 15.35 7.62 54.64
CA THR A 175 14.92 7.02 55.91
C THR A 175 16.01 6.22 56.60
N GLU A 176 16.79 5.44 55.85
CA GLU A 176 17.74 4.44 56.38
C GLU A 176 19.20 4.81 56.11
N GLY A 177 19.43 5.79 55.24
CA GLY A 177 20.77 6.25 54.87
C GLY A 177 21.52 5.24 53.99
N TRP A 178 22.71 5.63 53.55
CA TRP A 178 23.57 4.77 52.75
C TRP A 178 24.30 3.76 53.65
N PRO A 179 24.37 2.45 53.29
CA PRO A 179 23.94 1.80 52.05
C PRO A 179 22.61 1.04 52.14
N GLU A 180 22.03 0.88 53.33
CA GLU A 180 20.86 -0.01 53.53
C GLU A 180 19.61 0.48 52.80
N GLY A 181 19.41 1.79 52.70
CA GLY A 181 18.28 2.40 52.01
C GLY A 181 18.27 2.30 50.47
N MET A 182 19.23 1.59 49.86
CA MET A 182 19.27 1.40 48.39
C MET A 182 18.70 0.08 47.91
N TYR A 183 18.58 -0.92 48.78
CA TYR A 183 18.32 -2.30 48.36
C TYR A 183 16.84 -2.56 48.02
N ASP A 184 15.94 -1.64 48.35
CA ASP A 184 14.48 -1.80 48.23
C ASP A 184 13.91 -1.35 46.87
N GLY A 185 14.69 -0.70 46.01
CA GLY A 185 14.23 -0.12 44.74
C GLY A 185 14.77 -0.81 43.49
#